data_AF-A0A8S2SJX5-F1
#
_entry.id   AF-A0A8S2SJX5-F1
#
_cell.length_a   1.000
_cell.length_b   1.000
_cell.length_c   1.000
_cell.angle_alpha   90.00
_cell.angle_beta   90.00
_cell.angle_gamma   90.00
#
_symmetry.space_group_name_H-M   'P 1'
#
loop_
_entity.id
_entity.type
_entity.pdbx_description
1 polymer ?
#
loop_
_entity_poly.entity_id
_entity_poly.type
_entity_poly.pdbx_seq_one_letter_code
_entity_poly.pdbx_strand_id
1 'polypeptide(L)'
;KESQMEFKDGVNEFIARSLKDKIPILIFSAGLGDIIEIFLEINVPAFRLQEHTPTESTHIVSNFMDYDSKSFHFTGFKDKLIHAFNKNEYEIYDTPYYNQIKQRPNVILLGDTLGDVGMIAGMKNLQNILKIGFLNNYNETKLKVYKSVYDLVICNDQTFTIPNQILDEIQK
;
A
#
# COMPACT_ATOMS: atom_id res chain seq x y z
N LYS A 1 -4.93 16.46 20.96
CA LYS A 1 -4.39 16.75 19.61
C LYS A 1 -5.30 16.03 18.63
N GLU A 2 -6.07 16.77 17.84
CA GLU A 2 -6.76 16.18 16.70
C GLU A 2 -5.71 15.80 15.66
N SER A 3 -5.71 14.54 15.22
CA SER A 3 -4.88 14.09 14.10
C SER A 3 -5.75 14.16 12.87
N GLN A 4 -5.42 15.04 11.93
CA GLN A 4 -6.06 15.06 10.62
C GLN A 4 -5.41 13.96 9.77
N MET A 5 -6.22 13.21 9.02
CA MET A 5 -5.69 12.27 8.03
C MET A 5 -5.25 13.06 6.82
N GLU A 6 -3.98 12.92 6.46
CA GLU A 6 -3.35 13.61 5.34
C GLU A 6 -2.47 12.61 4.59
N PHE A 7 -2.43 12.74 3.26
CA PHE A 7 -1.42 12.05 2.47
C PHE A 7 -0.06 12.73 2.62
N LYS A 8 1.01 11.96 2.46
CA LYS A 8 2.32 12.54 2.15
C LYS A 8 2.24 13.34 0.84
N ASP A 9 2.95 14.46 0.76
CA ASP A 9 2.95 15.32 -0.42
C ASP A 9 3.42 14.53 -1.65
N GLY A 10 2.65 14.54 -2.74
CA GLY A 10 2.98 13.84 -3.98
C GLY A 10 2.43 12.42 -4.11
N VAL A 11 1.74 11.87 -3.10
CA VAL A 11 1.06 10.55 -3.22
C VAL A 11 0.03 10.55 -4.35
N ASN A 12 -0.74 11.63 -4.47
CA ASN A 12 -1.76 11.75 -5.52
C ASN A 12 -1.14 11.66 -6.92
N GLU A 13 0.01 12.30 -7.12
CA GLU A 13 0.76 12.25 -8.38
C GLU A 13 1.25 10.82 -8.65
N PHE A 14 1.84 10.18 -7.63
CA PHE A 14 2.33 8.80 -7.72
C PHE A 14 1.25 7.83 -8.16
N ILE A 15 0.07 7.89 -7.51
CA ILE A 15 -1.08 7.03 -7.83
C ILE A 15 -1.60 7.35 -9.23
N ALA A 16 -1.84 8.62 -9.54
CA ALA A 16 -2.40 9.01 -10.84
C ALA A 16 -1.52 8.57 -12.01
N ARG A 17 -0.19 8.71 -11.88
CA ARG A 17 0.77 8.26 -12.90
C ARG A 17 0.82 6.75 -13.00
N SER A 18 0.90 6.05 -11.88
CA SER A 18 0.88 4.59 -11.85
C SER A 18 -0.37 4.03 -12.55
N LEU A 19 -1.54 4.61 -12.28
CA LEU A 19 -2.80 4.22 -12.92
C LEU A 19 -2.82 4.53 -14.42
N LYS A 20 -2.36 5.72 -14.82
CA LYS A 20 -2.25 6.12 -16.23
C LYS A 20 -1.42 5.12 -17.04
N ASP A 21 -0.33 4.64 -16.46
CA ASP A 21 0.60 3.71 -17.10
C ASP A 21 0.27 2.23 -16.83
N LYS A 22 -0.90 1.95 -16.26
CA LYS A 22 -1.40 0.59 -15.96
C LYS A 22 -0.42 -0.21 -15.11
N ILE A 23 0.21 0.46 -14.16
CA ILE A 23 1.05 -0.14 -13.12
C ILE A 23 0.13 -0.55 -11.97
N PRO A 24 0.02 -1.85 -11.64
CA PRO A 24 -0.82 -2.29 -10.55
C PRO A 24 -0.32 -1.80 -9.19
N ILE A 25 -1.23 -1.31 -8.36
CA ILE A 25 -1.00 -0.83 -7.00
C ILE A 25 -1.68 -1.80 -6.03
N LEU A 26 -0.93 -2.30 -5.06
CA LEU A 26 -1.48 -3.04 -3.92
C LEU A 26 -1.31 -2.19 -2.67
N ILE A 27 -2.42 -1.82 -2.04
CA ILE A 27 -2.40 -1.17 -0.72
C ILE A 27 -2.67 -2.26 0.31
N PHE A 28 -1.66 -2.61 1.09
CA PHE A 28 -1.76 -3.63 2.12
C PHE A 28 -1.60 -3.00 3.50
N SER A 29 -2.74 -2.83 4.18
CA SER A 29 -2.84 -2.09 5.43
C SER A 29 -3.31 -2.98 6.57
N ALA A 30 -2.77 -2.73 7.77
CA ALA A 30 -3.32 -3.29 9.02
C ALA A 30 -4.39 -2.37 9.64
N GLY A 31 -4.79 -1.31 8.92
CA GLY A 31 -5.81 -0.35 9.35
C GLY A 31 -7.23 -0.79 8.98
N LEU A 32 -8.13 0.19 8.89
CA LEU A 32 -9.54 0.02 8.53
C LEU A 32 -9.72 0.21 7.03
N GLY A 33 -10.10 -0.84 6.31
CA GLY A 33 -10.22 -0.84 4.85
C GLY A 33 -11.24 0.17 4.34
N ASP A 34 -12.43 0.20 4.96
CA ASP A 34 -13.52 1.10 4.60
C ASP A 34 -13.09 2.58 4.66
N ILE A 35 -12.29 2.93 5.67
CA ILE A 35 -11.78 4.30 5.85
C ILE A 35 -10.73 4.64 4.79
N ILE A 36 -9.87 3.68 4.43
CA ILE A 36 -8.85 3.85 3.40
C ILE A 36 -9.52 4.08 2.04
N GLU A 37 -10.53 3.27 1.69
CA GLU A 37 -11.31 3.42 0.46
C GLU A 37 -11.96 4.81 0.39
N ILE A 38 -12.72 5.19 1.41
CA ILE A 38 -13.37 6.51 1.48
C ILE A 38 -12.34 7.64 1.37
N PHE A 39 -11.20 7.52 2.06
CA PHE A 39 -10.16 8.55 2.04
C PHE A 39 -9.50 8.68 0.66
N LEU A 40 -9.21 7.55 -0.01
CA LEU A 40 -8.69 7.54 -1.38
C LEU A 40 -9.69 8.12 -2.37
N GLU A 41 -10.97 7.74 -2.27
CA GLU A 41 -12.02 8.28 -3.11
C GLU A 41 -12.12 9.81 -2.96
N ILE A 42 -12.16 10.31 -1.73
CA ILE A 42 -12.29 11.76 -1.47
C ILE A 42 -11.09 12.54 -2.02
N ASN A 43 -9.88 12.04 -1.83
CA ASN A 43 -8.66 12.82 -1.99
C ASN A 43 -7.86 12.51 -3.26
N VAL A 44 -8.14 11.40 -3.96
CA VAL A 44 -7.42 10.98 -5.17
C VAL A 44 -8.39 10.88 -6.36
N PRO A 45 -8.53 11.94 -7.20
CA PRO A 45 -9.46 11.95 -8.31
C PRO A 45 -9.28 10.78 -9.30
N ALA A 46 -8.04 10.32 -9.50
CA ALA A 46 -7.74 9.19 -10.37
C ALA A 46 -8.27 7.85 -9.83
N PHE A 47 -8.49 7.73 -8.52
CA PHE A 47 -9.05 6.54 -7.89
C PHE A 47 -10.57 6.41 -8.13
N ARG A 48 -11.26 7.54 -8.34
CA ARG A 48 -12.71 7.61 -8.63
C ARG A 48 -13.08 7.26 -10.07
N LEU A 49 -12.11 7.07 -10.96
CA LEU A 49 -12.36 6.82 -12.38
C LEU A 49 -12.70 5.34 -12.64
N GLN A 50 -13.83 4.87 -12.09
CA GLN A 50 -14.67 3.80 -12.60
C GLN A 50 -15.82 3.61 -11.60
N GLU A 51 -17.07 3.61 -12.11
CA GLU A 51 -18.27 3.56 -11.29
C GLU A 51 -18.24 2.38 -10.30
N HIS A 52 -17.95 2.68 -9.03
CA HIS A 52 -18.00 1.76 -7.89
C HIS A 52 -17.14 0.50 -8.02
N THR A 53 -16.09 0.55 -8.84
CA THR A 53 -15.10 -0.53 -8.92
C THR A 53 -13.73 0.11 -8.73
N PRO A 54 -12.90 -0.33 -7.76
CA PRO A 54 -11.50 0.03 -7.75
C PRO A 54 -10.97 -0.16 -9.18
N THR A 55 -10.24 0.83 -9.70
CA THR A 55 -9.62 0.71 -11.03
C THR A 55 -9.04 -0.69 -11.15
N GLU A 56 -9.16 -1.38 -12.29
CA GLU A 56 -8.63 -2.76 -12.44
C GLU A 56 -7.16 -2.91 -12.00
N SER A 57 -6.44 -1.79 -11.89
CA SER A 57 -5.05 -1.68 -11.44
C SER A 57 -4.84 -1.40 -9.94
N THR A 58 -5.86 -1.21 -9.09
CA THR A 58 -5.64 -1.04 -7.63
C THR A 58 -6.41 -2.06 -6.81
N HIS A 59 -5.73 -2.67 -5.85
CA HIS A 59 -6.33 -3.60 -4.91
C HIS A 59 -5.98 -3.21 -3.47
N ILE A 60 -6.96 -3.32 -2.56
CA ILE A 60 -6.81 -2.97 -1.15
C ILE A 60 -7.01 -4.23 -0.31
N VAL A 61 -6.02 -4.55 0.50
CA VAL A 61 -6.05 -5.63 1.49
C VAL A 61 -5.94 -4.99 2.86
N SER A 62 -7.00 -5.07 3.65
CA SER A 62 -7.12 -4.39 4.94
C SER A 62 -8.23 -5.01 5.79
N ASN A 63 -8.38 -4.59 7.05
CA ASN A 63 -9.48 -5.03 7.89
C ASN A 63 -10.77 -4.28 7.52
N PHE A 64 -11.69 -4.95 6.82
CA PHE A 64 -12.98 -4.37 6.45
C PHE A 64 -14.04 -4.67 7.51
N MET A 65 -14.87 -3.67 7.82
CA MET A 65 -15.95 -3.81 8.79
C MET A 65 -17.07 -4.69 8.22
N ASP A 66 -17.65 -5.52 9.08
CA ASP A 66 -18.82 -6.33 8.76
C ASP A 66 -20.05 -5.82 9.52
N TYR A 67 -21.18 -5.78 8.80
CA TYR A 67 -22.43 -5.22 9.28
C TYR A 67 -23.55 -6.22 9.08
N ASP A 68 -24.41 -6.35 10.09
CA ASP A 68 -25.62 -7.15 9.94
C ASP A 68 -26.52 -6.53 8.87
N SER A 69 -26.90 -7.33 7.88
CA SER A 69 -27.61 -6.84 6.68
C SER A 69 -29.02 -6.30 6.95
N LYS A 70 -29.58 -6.53 8.15
CA LYS A 70 -30.95 -6.10 8.50
C LYS A 70 -30.95 -4.93 9.49
N SER A 71 -30.08 -4.98 10.49
CA SER A 71 -29.99 -3.98 11.56
C SER A 71 -28.94 -2.91 11.29
N PHE A 72 -28.05 -3.11 10.31
CA PHE A 72 -26.89 -2.26 10.02
C PHE A 72 -25.97 -2.05 11.22
N HIS A 73 -26.06 -2.91 12.23
CA HIS A 73 -25.16 -2.88 13.37
C HIS A 73 -23.81 -3.48 12.98
N PHE A 74 -22.75 -2.85 13.49
CA PHE A 74 -21.40 -3.39 13.39
C PHE A 74 -21.33 -4.74 14.11
N THR A 75 -20.89 -5.77 13.41
CA THR A 75 -20.80 -7.14 13.94
C THR A 75 -19.37 -7.61 14.13
N GLY A 76 -18.40 -6.96 13.49
CA GLY A 76 -17.00 -7.32 13.57
C GLY A 76 -16.23 -6.93 12.32
N PHE A 77 -15.18 -7.69 12.02
CA PHE A 77 -14.38 -7.52 10.80
C PHE A 77 -14.53 -8.74 9.92
N LYS A 78 -14.48 -8.52 8.60
CA LYS A 78 -14.45 -9.56 7.59
C LYS A 78 -13.08 -10.27 7.60
N ASP A 79 -13.10 -11.53 7.20
CA ASP A 79 -11.91 -12.34 6.96
C ASP A 79 -10.93 -12.42 8.15
N LYS A 80 -9.66 -12.72 7.88
CA LYS A 80 -8.62 -12.81 8.90
C LYS A 80 -8.11 -11.41 9.26
N LEU A 81 -7.92 -11.18 10.56
CA LEU A 81 -7.33 -9.95 11.06
C LEU A 81 -5.91 -9.74 10.50
N ILE A 82 -5.69 -8.61 9.85
CA ILE A 82 -4.38 -8.13 9.40
C ILE A 82 -3.82 -7.17 10.47
N HIS A 83 -2.62 -7.48 10.95
CA HIS A 83 -1.83 -6.68 11.87
C HIS A 83 -0.41 -6.48 11.33
N ALA A 84 0.38 -5.62 11.97
CA ALA A 84 1.70 -5.22 11.50
C ALA A 84 2.73 -6.37 11.34
N PHE A 85 2.44 -7.59 11.79
CA PHE A 85 3.36 -8.72 11.76
C PHE A 85 2.87 -9.92 10.93
N ASN A 86 1.67 -9.86 10.35
CA ASN A 86 1.13 -10.92 9.50
C ASN A 86 0.79 -10.44 8.08
N LYS A 87 1.33 -9.29 7.66
CA LYS A 87 1.26 -8.85 6.26
C LYS A 87 2.03 -9.83 5.39
N ASN A 88 1.31 -10.75 4.77
CA ASN A 88 1.85 -11.73 3.83
C ASN A 88 0.89 -11.86 2.64
N GLU A 89 1.44 -12.30 1.52
CA GLU A 89 0.77 -12.43 0.23
C GLU A 89 -0.37 -13.47 0.21
N TYR A 90 -0.56 -14.24 1.29
CA TYR A 90 -1.62 -15.25 1.38
C TYR A 90 -3.02 -14.64 1.20
N GLU A 91 -3.18 -13.37 1.58
CA GLU A 91 -4.42 -12.62 1.42
C GLU A 91 -4.74 -12.27 -0.05
N ILE A 92 -3.76 -12.30 -0.96
CA ILE A 92 -3.99 -11.98 -2.38
C ILE A 92 -3.99 -13.21 -3.29
N TYR A 93 -3.43 -14.35 -2.87
CA TYR A 93 -3.20 -15.51 -3.75
C TYR A 93 -4.45 -16.00 -4.50
N ASP A 94 -5.60 -16.03 -3.82
CA ASP A 94 -6.87 -16.49 -4.38
C ASP A 94 -7.72 -15.36 -5.00
N THR A 95 -7.16 -14.16 -5.16
CA THR A 95 -7.88 -13.01 -5.73
C THR A 95 -7.58 -12.81 -7.22
N PRO A 96 -8.51 -12.19 -8.00
CA PRO A 96 -8.25 -11.82 -9.39
C PRO A 96 -7.00 -10.95 -9.56
N TYR A 97 -6.66 -10.15 -8.53
CA TYR A 97 -5.48 -9.29 -8.53
C TYR A 97 -4.17 -10.09 -8.66
N TYR A 98 -4.04 -11.23 -7.98
CA TYR A 98 -2.83 -12.07 -8.11
C TYR A 98 -2.58 -12.50 -9.55
N ASN A 99 -3.64 -12.81 -10.31
CA ASN A 99 -3.50 -13.17 -11.72
C ASN A 99 -2.97 -12.02 -12.59
N GLN A 100 -3.24 -10.77 -12.22
CA GLN A 100 -2.72 -9.58 -12.92
C GLN A 100 -1.23 -9.34 -12.62
N ILE A 101 -0.79 -9.64 -11.40
CA ILE A 101 0.57 -9.33 -10.96
C ILE A 101 1.55 -10.52 -11.03
N LYS A 102 1.09 -11.76 -11.11
CA LYS A 102 1.96 -12.97 -11.06
C LYS A 102 3.05 -13.05 -12.13
N GLN A 103 2.89 -12.31 -13.24
CA GLN A 103 3.87 -12.22 -14.33
C GLN A 103 4.72 -10.95 -14.29
N ARG A 104 4.59 -10.10 -13.27
CA ARG A 104 5.36 -8.87 -13.12
C ARG A 104 6.56 -9.14 -12.21
N PRO A 105 7.80 -9.18 -12.74
CA PRO A 105 8.97 -9.55 -11.96
C PRO A 105 9.55 -8.38 -11.14
N ASN A 106 9.07 -7.15 -11.35
CA ASN A 106 9.65 -5.95 -10.76
C ASN A 106 8.67 -5.34 -9.76
N VAL A 107 9.13 -5.06 -8.54
CA VAL A 107 8.31 -4.48 -7.47
C VAL A 107 9.05 -3.34 -6.78
N ILE A 108 8.33 -2.24 -6.57
CA ILE A 108 8.69 -1.20 -5.61
C ILE A 108 7.82 -1.42 -4.37
N LEU A 109 8.46 -1.73 -3.24
CA LEU A 109 7.81 -1.87 -1.95
C LEU A 109 7.99 -0.58 -1.15
N LEU A 110 6.87 0.03 -0.74
CA LEU A 110 6.85 1.19 0.14
C LEU A 110 6.28 0.76 1.50
N GLY A 111 6.99 1.03 2.58
CA GLY A 111 6.51 0.72 3.93
C GLY A 111 7.12 1.65 4.97
N ASP A 112 6.55 1.68 6.16
CA ASP A 112 7.05 2.49 7.28
C ASP A 112 7.39 1.66 8.51
N THR A 113 7.06 0.37 8.51
CA THR A 113 7.33 -0.59 9.57
C THR A 113 8.14 -1.78 9.06
N LEU A 114 8.94 -2.40 9.92
CA LEU A 114 9.74 -3.58 9.52
C LEU A 114 8.88 -4.75 9.00
N GLY A 115 7.63 -4.86 9.45
CA GLY A 115 6.71 -5.90 9.01
C GLY A 115 6.20 -5.72 7.58
N ASP A 116 6.27 -4.51 7.02
CA ASP A 116 5.82 -4.24 5.65
C ASP A 116 6.67 -4.98 4.61
N VAL A 117 7.91 -5.33 4.92
CA VAL A 117 8.73 -6.16 4.03
C VAL A 117 8.14 -7.56 3.84
N GLY A 118 7.26 -8.00 4.74
CA GLY A 118 6.51 -9.25 4.60
C GLY A 118 5.51 -9.24 3.43
N MET A 119 5.09 -8.07 2.93
CA MET A 119 4.08 -7.94 1.86
C MET A 119 4.47 -8.66 0.57
N ILE A 120 5.75 -8.92 0.35
CA ILE A 120 6.29 -9.58 -0.85
C ILE A 120 6.77 -11.02 -0.58
N ALA A 121 6.67 -11.53 0.65
CA ALA A 121 7.41 -12.70 1.11
C ALA A 121 7.18 -13.98 0.29
N GLY A 122 5.98 -14.21 -0.20
CA GLY A 122 5.66 -15.35 -1.05
C GLY A 122 5.33 -14.99 -2.48
N MET A 123 5.69 -13.80 -2.98
CA MET A 123 5.69 -13.57 -4.42
C MET A 123 6.89 -14.28 -5.06
N LYS A 124 6.66 -15.46 -5.64
CA LYS A 124 7.73 -16.36 -6.12
C LYS A 124 8.43 -15.91 -7.40
N ASN A 125 7.82 -15.03 -8.19
CA ASN A 125 8.30 -14.66 -9.52
C ASN A 125 9.02 -13.29 -9.55
N LEU A 126 9.34 -12.72 -8.38
CA LEU A 126 10.05 -11.44 -8.32
C LEU A 126 11.53 -11.62 -8.67
N GLN A 127 12.03 -10.73 -9.52
CA GLN A 127 13.44 -10.65 -9.91
C GLN A 127 14.09 -9.38 -9.37
N ASN A 128 13.41 -8.23 -9.53
CA ASN A 128 13.92 -6.93 -9.09
C ASN A 128 13.00 -6.36 -8.01
N ILE A 129 13.54 -6.14 -6.82
CA ILE A 129 12.79 -5.64 -5.68
C ILE A 129 13.52 -4.40 -5.17
N LEU A 130 12.82 -3.29 -5.10
CA LEU A 130 13.30 -2.07 -4.47
C LEU A 130 12.44 -1.77 -3.24
N LYS A 131 13.02 -1.89 -2.04
CA LYS A 131 12.36 -1.65 -0.76
C LYS A 131 12.70 -0.25 -0.26
N ILE A 132 11.69 0.60 -0.13
CA ILE A 132 11.80 1.96 0.37
C ILE A 132 11.06 2.06 1.71
N GLY A 133 11.81 2.39 2.76
CA GLY A 133 11.32 2.49 4.13
C GLY A 133 11.19 3.95 4.59
N PHE A 134 9.99 4.38 4.99
CA PHE A 134 9.77 5.67 5.63
C PHE A 134 10.02 5.57 7.14
N LEU A 135 11.15 6.09 7.61
CA LEU A 135 11.45 6.21 9.03
C LEU A 135 10.89 7.53 9.56
N ASN A 136 9.59 7.54 9.91
CA ASN A 136 8.87 8.75 10.34
C ASN A 136 9.29 9.29 11.71
N ASN A 137 9.77 8.40 12.60
CA ASN A 137 10.24 8.76 13.94
C ASN A 137 11.71 8.38 14.04
N TYR A 138 12.57 9.24 13.50
CA TYR A 138 14.00 8.99 13.43
C TYR A 138 14.59 8.66 14.79
N ASN A 139 15.37 7.59 14.79
CA ASN A 139 16.18 7.16 15.92
C ASN A 139 17.37 6.40 15.32
N GLU A 140 18.59 6.66 15.79
CA GLU A 140 19.79 6.05 15.23
C GLU A 140 19.78 4.50 15.31
N THR A 141 19.21 3.95 16.38
CA THR A 141 19.02 2.51 16.54
C THR A 141 18.01 1.97 15.54
N LYS A 142 16.88 2.67 15.34
CA LYS A 142 15.90 2.28 14.32
C LYS A 142 16.50 2.38 12.92
N LEU A 143 17.28 3.43 12.63
CA LEU A 143 17.95 3.58 11.34
C LEU A 143 18.86 2.39 11.03
N LYS A 144 19.64 1.92 12.01
CA LYS A 144 20.51 0.74 11.84
C LYS A 144 19.69 -0.49 11.42
N VAL A 145 18.54 -0.71 12.05
CA VAL A 145 17.65 -1.83 11.69
C VAL A 145 17.00 -1.61 10.32
N TYR A 146 16.50 -0.41 10.02
CA TYR A 146 15.85 -0.11 8.73
C TYR A 146 16.83 -0.29 7.57
N LYS A 147 18.09 0.14 7.72
CA LYS A 147 19.16 -0.07 6.72
C LYS A 147 19.51 -1.53 6.47
N SER A 148 19.18 -2.43 7.39
CA SER A 148 19.40 -3.88 7.20
C SER A 148 18.25 -4.56 6.44
N VAL A 149 17.11 -3.88 6.29
CA VAL A 149 15.85 -4.46 5.79
C VAL A 149 15.37 -3.78 4.51
N TYR A 150 15.59 -2.47 4.38
CA TYR A 150 15.24 -1.64 3.23
C TYR A 150 16.49 -1.23 2.45
N ASP A 151 16.35 -1.16 1.13
CA ASP A 151 17.41 -0.72 0.22
C ASP A 151 17.59 0.81 0.31
N LEU A 152 16.49 1.53 0.52
CA LEU A 152 16.46 2.98 0.70
C LEU A 152 15.65 3.33 1.95
N VAL A 153 16.20 4.20 2.81
CA VAL A 153 15.52 4.69 4.02
C VAL A 153 15.33 6.20 3.95
N ILE A 154 14.09 6.64 3.93
CA ILE A 154 13.67 8.04 3.90
C ILE A 154 13.37 8.47 5.34
N CYS A 155 14.16 9.39 5.89
CA CYS A 155 14.10 9.75 7.32
C CYS A 155 13.36 11.06 7.55
N ASN A 156 12.30 11.03 8.37
CA ASN A 156 11.49 12.19 8.76
C ASN A 156 10.96 13.05 7.60
N ASP A 157 10.85 12.48 6.40
CA ASP A 157 10.34 13.16 5.22
C ASP A 157 8.87 12.74 5.00
N GLN A 158 8.01 13.75 4.82
CA GLN A 158 6.58 13.60 4.60
C GLN A 158 6.20 13.74 3.12
N THR A 159 7.15 13.53 2.21
CA THR A 159 6.94 13.61 0.76
C THR A 159 7.09 12.26 0.07
N PHE A 160 6.54 12.18 -1.13
CA PHE A 160 6.73 11.12 -2.12
C PHE A 160 7.69 11.57 -3.24
N THR A 161 8.53 12.59 -3.00
CA THR A 161 9.48 13.10 -4.01
C THR A 161 10.40 12.00 -4.54
N ILE A 162 11.03 11.22 -3.66
CA ILE A 162 11.91 10.13 -4.10
C ILE A 162 11.15 9.00 -4.81
N PRO A 163 10.01 8.48 -4.29
CA PRO A 163 9.16 7.55 -5.06
C PRO A 163 8.77 8.06 -6.45
N ASN A 164 8.36 9.32 -6.58
CA ASN A 164 7.99 9.91 -7.89
C ASN A 164 9.19 10.01 -8.83
N GLN A 165 10.37 10.42 -8.33
CA GLN A 165 11.60 10.46 -9.15
C GLN A 165 12.01 9.07 -9.64
N ILE A 166 11.88 8.04 -8.80
CA ILE A 166 12.16 6.66 -9.22
C ILE A 166 11.17 6.24 -10.32
N LEU A 167 9.89 6.60 -10.17
CA LEU A 167 8.89 6.34 -11.19
C LEU A 167 9.21 7.07 -12.51
N ASP A 168 9.68 8.32 -12.45
CA ASP A 168 10.17 9.08 -13.62
C ASP A 168 11.30 8.35 -14.36
N GLU A 169 12.31 7.87 -13.63
CA GLU A 169 13.46 7.22 -14.25
C GLU A 169 13.11 5.86 -14.89
N ILE A 170 12.13 5.13 -14.35
CA ILE A 170 11.68 3.85 -14.91
C ILE A 170 10.84 4.06 -16.18
N GLN A 171 10.19 5.22 -16.31
CA GLN A 171 9.29 5.56 -17.41
C GLN A 171 9.98 6.20 -18.62
N LYS A 172 11.27 6.49 -18.52
CA LYS A 172 12.11 6.95 -19.65
C LYS A 172 12.41 5.82 -20.62
#